data_AF-A0A7J8NDM6-F1
#
_entry.id   AF-A0A7J8NDM6-F1
#
_cell.length_a   1.000
_cell.length_b   1.000
_cell.length_c   1.000
_cell.angle_alpha   90.00
_cell.angle_beta   90.00
_cell.angle_gamma   90.00
#
_symmetry.space_group_name_H-M   'P 1'
#
loop_
_entity.id
_entity.type
_entity.pdbx_description
1 polymer ?
#
loop_
_entity_poly.entity_id
_entity_poly.type
_entity_poly.pdbx_seq_one_letter_code
_entity_poly.pdbx_strand_id
1 'polypeptide(L)'
;MTTSRQAYKIDQSNPGSDLAGETAAAMAAASIVFKKTNTHYSHLLLHHAQELFEFGDKYRGKYDGSVAVVKNYYASVSGYMDELLWAALWLYEATDKEEYLKYVVNNADAFGGIGWAITEFSWDVKYAGVQIMASK
;
A
#
# COMPACT_ATOMS: atom_id res chain seq x y z
N MET A 1 -19.57 -4.76 -25.83
CA MET A 1 -18.22 -5.35 -25.71
C MET A 1 -18.39 -6.87 -25.80
N THR A 2 -17.63 -7.56 -26.67
CA THR A 2 -17.76 -9.01 -26.93
C THR A 2 -16.52 -9.82 -26.55
N THR A 3 -15.43 -9.18 -26.14
CA THR A 3 -14.20 -9.83 -25.69
C THR A 3 -14.28 -10.23 -24.22
N SER A 4 -13.53 -11.27 -23.84
CA SER A 4 -13.43 -11.73 -22.44
C SER A 4 -12.92 -10.60 -21.52
N ARG A 5 -13.49 -10.54 -20.31
CA ARG A 5 -13.10 -9.62 -19.23
C ARG A 5 -12.65 -10.43 -18.01
N GLN A 6 -11.72 -11.36 -18.23
CA GLN A 6 -11.20 -12.24 -17.19
C GLN A 6 -10.66 -11.43 -16.01
N ALA A 7 -11.12 -11.78 -14.81
CA ALA A 7 -10.63 -11.19 -13.57
C ALA A 7 -9.42 -11.99 -13.06
N TYR A 8 -8.47 -11.26 -12.49
CA TYR A 8 -7.30 -11.81 -11.80
C TYR A 8 -7.30 -11.34 -10.36
N LYS A 9 -6.62 -12.08 -9.49
CA LYS A 9 -6.50 -11.75 -8.08
C LYS A 9 -5.14 -12.16 -7.55
N ILE A 10 -4.76 -11.55 -6.44
CA ILE A 10 -3.68 -12.01 -5.57
C ILE A 10 -4.29 -12.81 -4.42
N ASP A 11 -3.54 -13.78 -3.90
CA ASP A 11 -3.90 -14.59 -2.74
C ASP A 11 -2.63 -15.08 -2.03
N GLN A 12 -2.78 -15.94 -1.00
CA GLN A 12 -1.64 -16.39 -0.20
C GLN A 12 -0.59 -17.17 -1.01
N SER A 13 -1.04 -17.87 -2.07
CA SER A 13 -0.16 -18.63 -2.96
C SER A 13 0.39 -17.78 -4.10
N ASN A 14 -0.25 -16.65 -4.39
CA ASN A 14 0.09 -15.70 -5.44
C ASN A 14 0.11 -14.28 -4.82
N PRO A 15 1.15 -13.94 -4.03
CA PRO A 15 1.21 -12.70 -3.24
C PRO A 15 1.33 -11.43 -4.10
N GLY A 16 1.08 -10.27 -3.49
CA GLY A 16 1.19 -8.96 -4.14
C GLY A 16 1.15 -7.83 -3.11
N SER A 17 2.24 -7.65 -2.39
CA SER A 17 2.41 -6.69 -1.30
C SER A 17 2.31 -5.24 -1.75
N ASP A 18 2.81 -4.95 -2.95
CA ASP A 18 2.68 -3.66 -3.62
C ASP A 18 1.20 -3.33 -3.87
N LEU A 19 0.49 -4.21 -4.58
CA LEU A 19 -0.93 -4.01 -4.88
C LEU A 19 -1.79 -3.96 -3.62
N ALA A 20 -1.53 -4.84 -2.65
CA ALA A 20 -2.25 -4.86 -1.38
C ALA A 20 -1.95 -3.62 -0.53
N GLY A 21 -0.67 -3.21 -0.46
CA GLY A 21 -0.22 -2.03 0.27
C GLY A 21 -0.81 -0.74 -0.29
N GLU A 22 -0.75 -0.53 -1.60
CA GLU A 22 -1.33 0.67 -2.21
C GLU A 22 -2.86 0.72 -2.04
N THR A 23 -3.54 -0.43 -2.12
CA THR A 23 -4.99 -0.51 -1.86
C THR A 23 -5.30 -0.20 -0.39
N ALA A 24 -4.49 -0.70 0.55
CA ALA A 24 -4.61 -0.37 1.97
C ALA A 24 -4.42 1.13 2.22
N ALA A 25 -3.39 1.73 1.63
CA ALA A 25 -3.15 3.17 1.70
C ALA A 25 -4.34 3.98 1.18
N ALA A 26 -4.88 3.62 0.01
CA ALA A 26 -6.04 4.29 -0.58
C ALA A 26 -7.29 4.20 0.30
N MET A 27 -7.58 3.02 0.87
CA MET A 27 -8.73 2.83 1.76
C MET A 27 -8.55 3.56 3.10
N ALA A 28 -7.34 3.56 3.67
CA ALA A 28 -7.03 4.31 4.88
C ALA A 28 -7.17 5.83 4.65
N ALA A 29 -6.60 6.37 3.57
CA ALA A 29 -6.76 7.77 3.19
C ALA A 29 -8.24 8.15 2.98
N ALA A 30 -9.00 7.33 2.25
CA ALA A 30 -10.42 7.54 2.01
C ALA A 30 -11.23 7.49 3.33
N SER A 31 -10.86 6.63 4.28
CA SER A 31 -11.53 6.54 5.58
C SER A 31 -11.48 7.88 6.33
N ILE A 32 -10.40 8.64 6.22
CA ILE A 32 -10.24 9.97 6.82
C ILE A 32 -11.23 10.96 6.18
N VAL A 33 -11.34 10.94 4.85
CA VAL A 33 -12.25 11.82 4.09
C VAL A 33 -13.71 11.59 4.49
N PHE A 34 -14.13 10.33 4.63
CA PHE A 34 -15.51 9.98 4.98
C PHE A 34 -15.83 10.04 6.47
N LYS A 35 -14.84 10.29 7.34
CA LYS A 35 -14.98 10.22 8.81
C LYS A 35 -16.19 10.98 9.36
N LYS A 36 -16.46 12.18 8.81
CA LYS A 36 -17.56 13.06 9.26
C LYS A 36 -18.86 12.91 8.46
N THR A 37 -18.77 12.56 7.18
CA THR A 37 -19.93 12.53 6.26
C THR A 37 -20.61 11.17 6.22
N ASN A 38 -19.85 10.09 6.42
CA ASN A 38 -20.35 8.73 6.47
C ASN A 38 -19.45 7.86 7.36
N THR A 39 -19.66 7.95 8.67
CA THR A 39 -18.83 7.26 9.67
C THR A 39 -18.88 5.73 9.52
N HIS A 40 -20.03 5.16 9.15
CA HIS A 40 -20.12 3.72 8.90
C HIS A 40 -19.21 3.28 7.74
N TYR A 41 -19.24 4.01 6.62
CA TYR A 41 -18.38 3.72 5.48
C TYR A 41 -16.89 3.98 5.78
N SER A 42 -16.58 5.04 6.53
CA SER A 42 -15.23 5.31 7.03
C SER A 42 -14.67 4.12 7.81
N HIS A 43 -15.45 3.55 8.74
CA HIS A 43 -15.04 2.35 9.49
C HIS A 43 -14.87 1.12 8.60
N LEU A 44 -15.77 0.92 7.62
CA LEU A 44 -15.66 -0.20 6.68
C LEU A 44 -14.38 -0.12 5.84
N LEU A 45 -14.06 1.08 5.33
CA LEU A 45 -12.83 1.32 4.57
C LEU A 45 -11.59 1.04 5.42
N LEU A 46 -11.58 1.58 6.64
CA LEU A 46 -10.45 1.41 7.55
C LEU A 46 -10.24 -0.07 7.93
N HIS A 47 -11.33 -0.81 8.17
CA HIS A 47 -11.26 -2.24 8.47
C HIS A 47 -10.58 -3.02 7.34
N HIS A 48 -11.02 -2.82 6.10
CA HIS A 48 -10.39 -3.47 4.94
C HIS A 48 -8.96 -2.99 4.67
N ALA A 49 -8.64 -1.73 4.96
CA ALA A 49 -7.28 -1.23 4.86
C ALA A 49 -6.32 -2.02 5.78
N GLN A 50 -6.77 -2.33 7.01
CA GLN A 50 -5.99 -3.12 7.96
C GLN A 50 -5.81 -4.57 7.50
N GLU A 51 -6.88 -5.21 7.00
CA GLU A 51 -6.82 -6.58 6.47
C GLU A 51 -5.86 -6.69 5.27
N LEU A 52 -5.90 -5.72 4.35
CA LEU A 52 -5.04 -5.69 3.18
C LEU A 52 -3.57 -5.43 3.54
N PHE A 53 -3.32 -4.54 4.50
CA PHE A 53 -1.96 -4.31 4.98
C PHE A 53 -1.40 -5.56 5.67
N GLU A 54 -2.17 -6.22 6.54
CA GLU A 54 -1.74 -7.47 7.18
C GLU A 54 -1.46 -8.55 6.13
N PHE A 55 -2.34 -8.70 5.13
CA PHE A 55 -2.14 -9.62 4.01
C PHE A 55 -0.85 -9.32 3.24
N GLY A 56 -0.63 -8.06 2.85
CA GLY A 56 0.52 -7.63 2.07
C GLY A 56 1.84 -7.80 2.82
N ASP A 57 1.88 -7.51 4.12
CA ASP A 57 3.08 -7.68 4.94
C ASP A 57 3.38 -9.15 5.26
N LYS A 58 2.33 -9.96 5.48
CA LYS A 58 2.47 -11.39 5.81
C LYS A 58 2.87 -12.25 4.62
N TYR A 59 2.29 -11.99 3.45
CA TYR A 59 2.56 -12.74 2.21
C TYR A 59 3.33 -11.87 1.24
N ARG A 60 4.66 -11.78 1.44
CA ARG A 60 5.51 -10.85 0.71
C ARG A 60 5.76 -11.29 -0.74
N GLY A 61 5.53 -10.39 -1.69
CA GLY A 61 5.85 -10.61 -3.11
C GLY A 61 5.35 -9.49 -4.01
N LYS A 62 5.91 -9.40 -5.22
CA LYS A 62 5.45 -8.45 -6.24
C LYS A 62 4.19 -8.98 -6.93
N TYR A 63 3.16 -8.15 -7.09
CA TYR A 63 1.90 -8.60 -7.68
C TYR A 63 2.05 -9.02 -9.15
N ASP A 64 3.00 -8.44 -9.87
CA ASP A 64 3.27 -8.74 -11.28
C ASP A 64 3.93 -10.12 -11.46
N GLY A 65 4.53 -10.69 -10.41
CA GLY A 65 4.94 -12.08 -10.34
C GLY A 65 3.75 -13.05 -10.28
N SER A 66 2.68 -12.63 -9.61
CA SER A 66 1.46 -13.40 -9.40
C SER A 66 0.46 -13.26 -10.55
N VAL A 67 0.36 -12.07 -11.13
CA VAL A 67 -0.53 -11.73 -12.23
C VAL A 67 0.31 -11.36 -13.45
N ALA A 68 0.98 -12.34 -14.05
CA ALA A 68 2.00 -12.13 -15.09
C ALA A 68 1.56 -11.27 -16.29
N VAL A 69 0.26 -11.23 -16.60
CA VAL A 69 -0.32 -10.42 -17.67
C VAL A 69 -0.06 -8.91 -17.48
N VAL A 70 0.07 -8.44 -16.23
CA VAL A 70 0.25 -7.00 -15.94
C VAL A 70 1.67 -6.50 -16.21
N LYS A 71 2.66 -7.40 -16.35
CA LYS A 71 4.08 -7.03 -16.53
C LYS A 71 4.33 -6.12 -17.73
N ASN A 72 3.51 -6.22 -18.77
CA ASN A 72 3.66 -5.40 -19.98
C ASN A 72 2.92 -4.05 -19.90
N TYR A 73 2.29 -3.75 -18.75
CA TYR A 73 1.45 -2.56 -18.58
C TYR A 73 1.85 -1.78 -17.33
N TYR A 74 1.83 -2.44 -16.17
CA TYR A 74 2.09 -1.86 -14.86
C TYR A 74 3.01 -2.78 -14.06
N ALA A 75 4.23 -3.04 -14.54
CA ALA A 75 5.18 -3.87 -13.81
C ALA A 75 5.56 -3.26 -12.45
N SER A 76 5.80 -4.10 -11.45
CA SER A 76 6.32 -3.66 -10.15
C SER A 76 7.84 -3.52 -10.25
N VAL A 77 8.31 -2.35 -10.64
CA VAL A 77 9.73 -2.11 -10.91
C VAL A 77 10.45 -1.81 -9.60
N SER A 78 9.96 -0.85 -8.82
CA SER A 78 10.45 -0.48 -7.48
C SER A 78 10.39 -1.64 -6.48
N GLY A 79 9.40 -2.53 -6.61
CA GLY A 79 9.10 -3.58 -5.65
C GLY A 79 7.86 -3.26 -4.85
N TYR A 80 7.89 -3.56 -3.56
CA TYR A 80 6.73 -3.40 -2.66
C TYR A 80 7.10 -2.74 -1.32
N MET A 81 8.38 -2.45 -1.12
CA MET A 81 8.89 -2.00 0.17
C MET A 81 8.39 -0.60 0.48
N ASP A 82 8.37 0.29 -0.51
CA ASP A 82 7.78 1.62 -0.40
C ASP A 82 6.27 1.58 -0.20
N GLU A 83 5.53 0.71 -0.87
CA GLU A 83 4.09 0.55 -0.65
C GLU A 83 3.77 0.10 0.78
N LEU A 84 4.59 -0.77 1.38
CA LEU A 84 4.39 -1.18 2.78
C LEU A 84 4.65 -0.03 3.76
N LEU A 85 5.69 0.78 3.55
CA LEU A 85 5.92 1.99 4.38
C LEU A 85 4.80 3.02 4.18
N TRP A 86 4.37 3.21 2.94
CA TRP A 86 3.31 4.12 2.54
C TRP A 86 1.97 3.74 3.18
N ALA A 87 1.58 2.48 3.08
CA ALA A 87 0.37 1.95 3.71
C ALA A 87 0.39 2.10 5.23
N ALA A 88 1.53 1.81 5.87
CA ALA A 88 1.68 1.96 7.30
C ALA A 88 1.52 3.44 7.74
N LEU A 89 2.10 4.39 7.01
CA LEU A 89 1.92 5.82 7.31
C LEU A 89 0.46 6.28 7.14
N TRP A 90 -0.25 5.82 6.10
CA TRP A 90 -1.67 6.15 5.95
C TRP A 90 -2.55 5.51 7.03
N LEU A 91 -2.24 4.28 7.45
CA LEU A 91 -2.93 3.63 8.56
C LEU A 91 -2.64 4.36 9.88
N TYR A 92 -1.42 4.86 10.09
CA TYR A 92 -1.11 5.71 11.23
C TYR A 92 -1.97 6.97 11.23
N GLU A 93 -2.00 7.73 10.12
CA GLU A 93 -2.81 8.94 9.98
C GLU A 93 -4.33 8.69 10.14
N ALA A 94 -4.82 7.51 9.76
CA ALA A 94 -6.23 7.16 9.89
C ALA A 94 -6.62 6.72 11.31
N THR A 95 -5.68 6.21 12.11
CA THR A 95 -5.98 5.50 13.37
C THR A 95 -5.32 6.07 14.61
N ASP A 96 -4.29 6.90 14.46
CA ASP A 96 -3.39 7.36 15.54
C ASP A 96 -2.71 6.21 16.31
N LYS A 97 -2.68 4.98 15.77
CA LYS A 97 -2.06 3.84 16.44
C LYS A 97 -0.56 3.79 16.19
N GLU A 98 0.22 3.92 17.26
CA GLU A 98 1.70 3.89 17.21
C GLU A 98 2.29 2.62 16.59
N GLU A 99 1.56 1.51 16.53
CA GLU A 99 2.05 0.26 15.93
C GLU A 99 2.46 0.44 14.47
N TYR A 100 1.72 1.24 13.71
CA TYR A 100 2.02 1.52 12.31
C TYR A 100 3.24 2.45 12.16
N LEU A 101 3.36 3.46 13.02
CA LEU A 101 4.55 4.31 13.03
C LEU A 101 5.81 3.51 13.42
N LYS A 102 5.69 2.63 14.42
CA LYS A 102 6.77 1.71 14.81
C LYS A 102 7.14 0.76 13.67
N TYR A 103 6.17 0.26 12.90
CA TYR A 103 6.43 -0.53 11.71
C TYR A 103 7.31 0.24 10.71
N VAL A 104 6.96 1.51 10.42
CA VAL A 104 7.75 2.36 9.52
C VAL A 104 9.17 2.52 10.04
N VAL A 105 9.34 2.93 11.30
CA VAL A 105 10.67 3.14 11.91
C VAL A 105 11.52 1.87 11.89
N ASN A 106 10.93 0.71 12.19
CA ASN A 106 11.65 -0.56 12.28
C ASN A 106 12.04 -1.14 10.91
N ASN A 107 11.29 -0.84 9.85
CA ASN A 107 11.54 -1.39 8.51
C ASN A 107 12.23 -0.40 7.56
N ALA A 108 12.13 0.90 7.82
CA ALA A 108 12.63 1.99 7.00
C ALA A 108 14.07 1.80 6.50
N ASP A 109 15.00 1.45 7.38
CA ASP A 109 16.41 1.25 7.02
C ASP A 109 16.59 0.03 6.10
N ALA A 110 15.96 -1.09 6.45
CA ALA A 110 16.03 -2.33 5.67
C ALA A 110 15.33 -2.22 4.31
N PHE A 111 14.26 -1.43 4.22
CA PHE A 111 13.48 -1.21 3.00
C PHE A 111 14.13 -0.16 2.09
N GLY A 112 14.97 0.70 2.65
CA GLY A 112 15.72 1.70 1.90
C GLY A 112 14.84 2.82 1.35
N GLY A 113 15.35 3.53 0.34
CA GLY A 113 14.67 4.60 -0.39
C GLY A 113 14.37 5.90 0.39
N ILE A 114 14.22 5.85 1.71
CA ILE A 114 13.89 7.03 2.52
C ILE A 114 15.08 7.94 2.86
N GLY A 115 16.32 7.43 2.75
CA GLY A 115 17.54 8.16 3.13
C GLY A 115 18.22 8.94 1.99
N TRP A 116 17.68 8.86 0.78
CA TRP A 116 18.31 9.37 -0.44
C TRP A 116 17.37 10.36 -1.12
N ALA A 117 17.92 11.24 -1.96
CA ALA A 117 17.10 12.17 -2.73
C ALA A 117 16.26 11.38 -3.75
N ILE A 118 14.93 11.43 -3.59
CA ILE A 118 13.98 10.82 -4.51
C ILE A 118 13.40 11.91 -5.40
N THR A 119 13.46 11.69 -6.71
CA THR A 119 12.99 12.66 -7.73
C THR A 119 11.64 12.29 -8.32
N GLU A 120 11.04 11.18 -7.87
CA GLU A 120 9.80 10.65 -8.44
C GLU A 120 8.80 10.28 -7.34
N PHE A 121 7.54 10.64 -7.59
CA PHE A 121 6.37 10.08 -6.92
C PHE A 121 5.40 9.62 -8.00
N SER A 122 5.11 8.33 -8.06
CA SER A 122 4.33 7.72 -9.14
C SER A 122 3.55 6.50 -8.66
N TRP A 123 2.83 5.87 -9.58
CA TRP A 123 2.09 4.63 -9.29
C TRP A 123 3.01 3.47 -8.91
N ASP A 124 4.30 3.51 -9.26
CA ASP A 124 5.30 2.49 -8.90
C ASP A 124 6.18 2.94 -7.73
N VAL A 125 6.43 4.24 -7.53
CA VAL A 125 7.37 4.73 -6.50
C VAL A 125 6.70 5.65 -5.48
N LYS A 126 6.70 5.27 -4.19
CA LYS A 126 6.08 6.04 -3.08
C LYS A 126 7.05 6.72 -2.11
N TYR A 127 8.36 6.48 -2.23
CA TYR A 127 9.34 6.99 -1.25
C TYR A 127 9.29 8.51 -1.02
N ALA A 128 9.10 9.33 -2.05
CA ALA A 128 8.95 10.77 -1.88
C ALA A 128 7.73 11.14 -1.01
N GLY A 129 6.62 10.41 -1.16
CA GLY A 129 5.43 10.58 -0.31
C GLY A 129 5.70 10.14 1.13
N VAL A 130 6.37 9.00 1.31
CA VAL A 130 6.78 8.49 2.63
C VAL A 130 7.67 9.49 3.36
N GLN A 131 8.66 10.07 2.69
CA GLN A 131 9.57 11.07 3.27
C GLN A 131 8.83 12.31 3.76
N ILE A 132 7.92 12.86 2.94
CA ILE A 132 7.15 14.06 3.31
C ILE A 132 6.23 13.75 4.49
N MET A 133 5.52 12.63 4.47
CA MET A 133 4.63 12.25 5.56
C MET A 133 5.37 11.99 6.88
N ALA A 134 6.54 11.35 6.83
CA ALA A 134 7.35 11.06 8.02
C ALA A 134 8.05 12.31 8.62
N SER A 135 8.10 13.42 7.89
CA SER A 135 8.74 14.67 8.33
C SER A 135 7.85 15.64 9.12
N LYS A 136 6.55 15.32 9.27
CA LYS A 136 5.59 16.14 10.03
C LYS A 136 5.85 16.05 11.53
#